data_AF-A0A524J6E0-F1
#
_entry.id   AF-A0A524J6E0-F1
#
_cell.length_a   1.000
_cell.length_b   1.000
_cell.length_c   1.000
_cell.angle_alpha   90.00
_cell.angle_beta   90.00
_cell.angle_gamma   90.00
#
_symmetry.space_group_name_H-M   'P 1'
#
loop_
_entity.id
_entity.type
_entity.pdbx_description
1 polymer ?
#
loop_
_entity_poly.entity_id
_entity_poly.type
_entity_poly.pdbx_seq_one_letter_code
_entity_poly.pdbx_strand_id
1 'polypeptide(L)' 'MVISPPGLRPSVLFVCVHNAGRSQMAAALLTELGAGRVEVRSCGSEPADRINPAVV' A
#
# COMPACT_ATOMS: atom_id res chain seq x y z
N MET A 1 1.59 -10.91 -14.15
CA MET A 1 1.70 -10.91 -12.68
C MET A 1 3.19 -10.92 -12.33
N VAL A 2 3.77 -9.75 -12.07
CA VAL A 2 5.19 -9.64 -11.77
C VAL A 2 5.41 -10.14 -10.33
N ILE A 3 5.92 -11.35 -10.22
CA ILE A 3 6.50 -11.87 -8.99
C ILE A 3 7.91 -11.30 -8.98
N SER A 4 8.15 -10.20 -8.26
CA SER A 4 9.53 -9.81 -7.97
C SER A 4 10.18 -10.94 -7.16
N PRO A 5 11.36 -11.45 -7.55
CA PRO A 5 12.12 -12.31 -6.65
C PRO A 5 12.45 -11.46 -5.42
N PRO A 6 12.23 -11.95 -4.19
CA PRO A 6 12.47 -11.13 -3.02
C PRO A 6 13.95 -10.77 -2.96
N GLY A 7 14.22 -9.46 -3.04
CA GLY A 7 15.31 -8.91 -2.23
C GLY A 7 15.00 -9.25 -0.76
N LEU A 8 16.02 -9.30 0.10
CA LEU A 8 15.99 -9.74 1.51
C LEU A 8 14.94 -9.07 2.43
N ARG A 9 14.08 -8.19 1.93
CA ARG A 9 13.08 -7.43 2.68
C ARG A 9 11.68 -8.03 2.50
N PRO A 10 10.96 -8.32 3.59
CA PRO A 10 9.56 -8.73 3.53
C PRO A 10 8.71 -7.73 2.75
N SER A 11 7.66 -8.20 2.09
CA SER A 11 6.72 -7.36 1.35
C SER A 11 5.30 -7.47 1.92
N VAL A 12 4.59 -6.34 1.95
CA VAL A 12 3.21 -6.22 2.46
C VAL A 12 2.35 -5.49 1.45
N LEU A 13 1.17 -6.06 1.14
CA LEU A 13 0.16 -5.47 0.28
C LEU A 13 -1.11 -5.19 1.09
N PHE A 14 -1.51 -3.92 1.17
CA PHE A 14 -2.80 -3.53 1.75
C PHE A 14 -3.87 -3.42 0.65
N VAL A 15 -5.01 -4.10 0.84
CA VAL A 15 -6.10 -4.13 -0.14
C VAL A 15 -7.36 -3.55 0.46
N CYS A 16 -8.03 -2.67 -0.28
CA CYS A 16 -9.42 -2.29 -0.01
C CYS A 16 -10.24 -2.24 -1.31
N VAL A 17 -11.44 -1.68 -1.29
CA VAL A 17 -12.26 -1.56 -2.52
C VAL A 17 -11.67 -0.50 -3.45
N HIS A 18 -11.58 0.75 -2.97
CA HIS A 18 -11.31 1.90 -3.83
C HIS A 18 -9.84 2.29 -4.00
N ASN A 19 -8.92 1.68 -3.25
CA ASN A 19 -7.53 2.15 -3.10
C ASN A 19 -7.35 3.66 -2.84
N ALA A 20 -8.33 4.29 -2.18
CA ALA A 20 -8.35 5.74 -1.97
C ALA A 20 -8.45 6.13 -0.50
N GLY A 21 -8.53 5.15 0.41
CA GLY A 21 -8.77 5.39 1.83
C GLY A 21 -7.90 4.50 2.72
N ARG A 22 -8.51 3.48 3.34
CA ARG A 22 -7.84 2.62 4.33
C ARG A 22 -6.53 1.98 3.84
N SER A 23 -6.50 1.45 2.61
CA SER A 23 -5.27 0.84 2.08
C SER A 23 -4.15 1.86 1.88
N GLN A 24 -4.47 3.11 1.52
CA GLN A 24 -3.50 4.19 1.38
C GLN A 24 -2.97 4.62 2.75
N MET A 25 -3.86 4.83 3.72
CA MET A 25 -3.48 5.18 5.10
C MET A 25 -2.58 4.12 5.73
N ALA A 26 -2.94 2.84 5.59
CA ALA A 26 -2.14 1.74 6.12
C ALA A 26 -0.77 1.62 5.43
N ALA A 27 -0.71 1.82 4.11
CA ALA A 27 0.53 1.80 3.36
C ALA A 27 1.47 2.96 3.77
N ALA A 28 0.94 4.17 3.93
CA ALA A 28 1.72 5.32 4.40
C ALA A 28 2.28 5.07 5.81
N LEU A 29 1.42 4.62 6.74
CA LEU A 29 1.83 4.35 8.13
C LEU A 29 2.91 3.27 8.21
N LEU A 30 2.75 2.15 7.49
CA LEU A 30 3.77 1.08 7.50
C LEU A 30 5.05 1.50 6.79
N THR A 31 4.98 2.36 5.78
CA THR A 31 6.19 2.90 5.13
C THR A 31 7.03 3.68 6.13
N GLU A 32 6.37 4.53 6.94
CA GLU A 32 7.04 5.34 7.95
C GLU A 32 7.59 4.49 9.11
N LEU A 33 6.76 3.63 9.71
CA LEU A 33 7.18 2.75 10.81
C LEU A 33 8.18 1.66 10.36
N GLY A 34 8.08 1.23 9.10
CA GLY A 34 8.91 0.21 8.50
C GLY A 34 10.35 0.65 8.28
N ALA A 35 10.62 1.97 8.20
CA ALA A 35 11.95 2.54 8.03
C ALA A 35 12.79 1.85 6.93
N GLY A 36 12.15 1.53 5.80
CA GLY A 36 12.78 0.86 4.65
C GLY A 36 13.15 -0.62 4.84
N ARG A 37 12.71 -1.26 5.93
CA ARG A 37 12.89 -2.70 6.20
C ARG A 37 11.86 -3.59 5.51
N VAL A 38 10.73 -3.00 5.11
CA VAL A 38 9.60 -3.69 4.47
C VAL A 38 9.26 -2.99 3.18
N GLU A 39 9.00 -3.75 2.13
CA GLU A 39 8.42 -3.25 0.89
C GLU A 39 6.89 -3.12 1.07
N VAL A 40 6.35 -1.92 0.87
CA VAL A 40 4.93 -1.65 1.13
C VAL A 40 4.22 -1.28 -0.17
N ARG A 41 3.05 -1.90 -0.42
CA ARG A 41 2.21 -1.64 -1.59
C ARG A 41 0.74 -1.52 -1.19
N SER A 42 -0.08 -0.86 -2.02
CA SER A 42 -1.54 -0.74 -1.83
C SER A 42 -2.32 -1.09 -3.12
N CYS A 43 -3.55 -1.61 -2.98
CA CYS A 43 -4.39 -2.00 -4.12
C CYS A 43 -5.90 -1.83 -3.83
N GLY A 44 -6.69 -1.79 -4.91
CA GLY A 44 -8.15 -1.67 -4.93
C GLY A 44 -8.78 -2.67 -5.88
N SER A 45 -9.91 -3.29 -5.50
CA SER A 45 -10.71 -4.12 -6.41
C SER A 45 -11.49 -3.27 -7.42
N GLU A 46 -11.93 -2.09 -7.02
CA GLU A 46 -12.66 -1.10 -7.83
C GLU A 46 -12.04 0.28 -7.57
N PRO A 47 -10.86 0.59 -8.15
CA PRO A 47 -10.13 1.81 -7.84
C PRO A 47 -10.96 3.07 -8.09
N ALA A 48 -10.95 4.01 -7.15
CA ALA A 48 -11.55 5.32 -7.34
C ALA A 48 -10.64 6.24 -8.16
N ASP A 49 -11.22 7.27 -8.78
CA ASP A 49 -10.49 8.23 -9.62
C ASP A 49 -9.47 9.09 -8.85
N ARG A 50 -9.65 9.21 -7.53
CA ARG A 50 -8.80 10.03 -6.65
C ARG A 50 -8.71 9.46 -5.24
N ILE A 51 -7.60 9.77 -4.58
CA ILE A 51 -7.44 9.51 -3.14
C ILE A 51 -8.42 10.41 -2.36
N ASN A 52 -8.95 9.88 -1.26
CA ASN A 52 -9.81 10.64 -0.36
C ASN A 52 -9.00 11.82 0.24
N PRO A 53 -9.47 13.07 0.15
CA PRO A 53 -8.77 14.23 0.69
C PRO A 53 -8.46 14.17 2.19
N ALA A 54 -9.19 13.33 2.96
CA ALA A 54 -8.90 13.08 4.36
C ALA A 54 -7.70 12.13 4.59
N VAL A 55 -7.09 11.60 3.52
CA VAL A 55 -6.01 10.61 3.52
C VAL A 55 -4.75 11.18 2.83
N VAL A 56 -4.51 12.48 3.00
CA VAL A 56 -3.39 13.24 2.40
C VAL A 56 -2.57 13.90 3.50
#